data_AF-A0A931XE03-F1
#
_entry.id   AF-A0A931XE03-F1
#
_cell.length_a   1.000
_cell.length_b   1.000
_cell.length_c   1.000
_cell.angle_alpha   90.00
_cell.angle_beta   90.00
_cell.angle_gamma   90.00
#
_symmetry.space_group_name_H-M   'P 1'
#
loop_
_entity.id
_entity.type
_entity.pdbx_description
1 polymer ?
#
loop_
_entity_poly.entity_id
_entity_poly.type
_entity_poly.pdbx_seq_one_letter_code
_entity_poly.pdbx_strand_id
1 'polypeptide(L)'
;MEVGDYYNNILCESFLDPETGRVRIRTIKCPALPNSLMVESLKIFRDLDRYHLGTKFKTTNIKICKKPDGRIYARADGQMLYPID
;
A
#
# COMPACT_ATOMS: atom_id res chain seq x y z
N MET A 1 5.49 9.35 -12.30
CA MET A 1 5.58 8.06 -11.61
C MET A 1 6.08 7.04 -12.61
N GLU A 2 7.32 6.64 -12.45
CA GLU A 2 8.02 5.66 -13.27
C GLU A 2 8.44 4.45 -12.44
N VAL A 3 8.67 3.31 -13.08
CA VAL A 3 9.16 2.11 -12.40
C VAL A 3 10.57 2.37 -11.90
N GLY A 4 10.82 2.15 -10.61
CA GLY A 4 12.09 2.46 -9.95
C GLY A 4 12.04 3.71 -9.08
N ASP A 5 11.04 4.58 -9.26
CA ASP A 5 10.86 5.77 -8.42
C ASP A 5 10.63 5.40 -6.95
N TYR A 6 11.14 6.25 -6.06
CA TYR A 6 10.89 6.16 -4.63
C TYR A 6 10.12 7.38 -4.15
N TYR A 7 9.15 7.14 -3.26
CA TYR A 7 8.37 8.17 -2.61
C TYR A 7 8.37 7.95 -1.10
N ASN A 8 8.72 8.99 -0.36
CA ASN A 8 8.86 8.93 1.09
C ASN A 8 7.56 9.28 1.81
N ASN A 9 7.37 8.74 3.02
CA ASN A 9 6.30 9.14 3.93
C ASN A 9 4.88 9.03 3.37
N ILE A 10 4.63 8.00 2.54
CA ILE A 10 3.33 7.82 1.89
C ILE A 10 2.31 7.25 2.88
N LEU A 11 1.13 7.85 2.87
CA LEU A 11 -0.03 7.37 3.60
C LEU A 11 -0.74 6.27 2.82
N CYS A 12 -1.19 5.27 3.56
CA CYS A 12 -1.85 4.09 3.03
C CYS A 12 -3.05 3.72 3.91
N GLU A 13 -3.96 2.90 3.39
CA GLU A 13 -5.04 2.32 4.20
C GLU A 13 -5.30 0.87 3.81
N SER A 14 -5.84 0.10 4.77
CA SER A 14 -6.44 -1.20 4.49
C SER A 14 -7.83 -1.01 3.85
N PHE A 15 -8.13 -1.80 2.83
CA PHE A 15 -9.45 -1.80 2.18
C PHE A 15 -9.81 -3.20 1.68
N LEU A 16 -11.10 -3.45 1.52
CA LEU A 16 -11.61 -4.70 0.96
C LEU A 16 -11.65 -4.54 -0.55
N ASP A 17 -10.85 -5.33 -1.25
CA ASP A 17 -10.82 -5.35 -2.71
C ASP A 17 -12.12 -6.00 -3.23
N PRO A 18 -13.00 -5.24 -3.90
CA PRO A 18 -14.29 -5.76 -4.35
C PRO A 18 -14.16 -6.82 -5.45
N GLU A 19 -13.06 -6.81 -6.21
CA GLU A 19 -12.85 -7.79 -7.30
C GLU A 19 -12.43 -9.15 -6.77
N THR A 20 -11.61 -9.16 -5.71
CA THR A 20 -11.00 -10.40 -5.20
C THR A 20 -11.51 -10.83 -3.82
N GLY A 21 -12.29 -9.98 -3.14
CA GLY A 21 -12.76 -10.19 -1.76
C GLY A 21 -11.65 -10.20 -0.72
N ARG A 22 -10.43 -9.76 -1.07
CA ARG A 22 -9.25 -9.80 -0.19
C ARG A 22 -9.04 -8.44 0.46
N VAL A 23 -8.62 -8.42 1.72
CA VAL A 23 -8.08 -7.20 2.34
C VAL A 23 -6.75 -6.88 1.68
N ARG A 24 -6.56 -5.63 1.27
CA ARG A 24 -5.34 -5.11 0.63
C ARG A 24 -4.97 -3.76 1.21
N ILE A 25 -3.77 -3.28 0.88
CA ILE A 25 -3.32 -1.93 1.22
C ILE A 25 -3.25 -1.11 -0.07
N ARG A 26 -3.72 0.13 -0.02
CA ARG A 26 -3.57 1.12 -1.09
C ARG A 26 -3.01 2.42 -0.56
N THR A 27 -2.35 3.19 -1.41
CA THR A 27 -1.98 4.58 -1.13
C THR A 27 -3.21 5.45 -0.97
N ILE A 28 -3.15 6.42 -0.08
CA ILE A 28 -4.16 7.47 0.08
C ILE A 28 -3.49 8.83 0.23
N LYS A 29 -4.17 9.88 -0.20
CA LYS A 29 -3.75 11.28 -0.03
C LYS A 29 -2.30 11.55 -0.49
N CYS A 30 -1.92 11.01 -1.64
CA CYS A 30 -0.64 11.32 -2.26
C CYS A 30 -0.85 12.09 -3.57
N PRO A 31 -0.42 13.35 -3.70
CA PRO A 31 -0.56 14.09 -4.97
C PRO A 31 0.22 13.47 -6.13
N ALA A 32 1.34 12.80 -5.82
CA ALA A 32 2.25 12.24 -6.82
C ALA A 32 1.86 10.82 -7.28
N LEU A 33 0.92 10.17 -6.60
CA LEU A 33 0.55 8.77 -6.82
C LEU A 33 -0.97 8.59 -6.84
N PRO A 34 -1.50 7.62 -7.61
CA PRO A 34 -2.92 7.32 -7.56
C PRO A 34 -3.36 6.92 -6.14
N ASN A 35 -4.53 7.39 -5.67
CA ASN A 35 -5.11 7.00 -4.37
C ASN A 35 -5.68 5.57 -4.34
N SER A 36 -5.34 4.75 -5.33
CA SER A 36 -5.75 3.36 -5.50
C SER A 36 -4.57 2.45 -5.83
N LEU A 37 -3.34 2.99 -5.83
CA LEU A 37 -2.16 2.20 -6.13
C LEU A 37 -1.95 1.18 -5.02
N MET A 38 -1.90 -0.10 -5.39
CA MET A 38 -1.73 -1.19 -4.44
C MET A 38 -0.34 -1.13 -3.80
N VAL A 39 -0.30 -1.24 -2.48
CA VAL A 39 0.94 -1.26 -1.71
C VAL A 39 1.18 -2.67 -1.22
N GLU A 40 2.31 -3.25 -1.63
CA GLU A 40 2.79 -4.52 -1.14
C GLU A 40 3.46 -4.33 0.23
N SER A 41 2.92 -5.03 1.21
CA SER A 41 3.35 -5.03 2.62
C SER A 41 3.29 -6.44 3.22
N LEU A 42 3.74 -6.59 4.46
CA LEU A 42 3.59 -7.86 5.19
C LEU A 42 2.11 -8.21 5.40
N LYS A 43 1.81 -9.51 5.47
CA LYS A 43 0.44 -10.02 5.65
C LYS A 43 -0.23 -9.49 6.92
N ILE A 44 0.54 -9.28 7.99
CA ILE A 44 0.08 -8.79 9.29
C ILE A 44 -0.74 -7.50 9.21
N PHE A 45 -0.44 -6.62 8.25
CA PHE A 45 -1.17 -5.34 8.09
C PHE A 45 -2.53 -5.49 7.39
N ARG A 46 -2.83 -6.69 6.88
CA ARG A 46 -4.10 -7.06 6.24
C ARG A 46 -4.90 -8.04 7.10
N ASP A 47 -4.42 -8.29 8.31
CA ASP A 47 -5.06 -9.16 9.30
C ASP A 47 -6.12 -8.37 10.07
N LEU A 48 -7.39 -8.74 9.87
CA LEU A 48 -8.53 -8.02 10.46
C LEU A 48 -8.66 -8.23 11.97
N ASP A 49 -8.03 -9.26 12.53
CA ASP A 49 -7.98 -9.47 13.98
C ASP A 49 -7.04 -8.48 14.67
N ARG A 50 -6.13 -7.84 13.90
CA ARG A 50 -5.16 -6.85 14.39
C ARG A 50 -5.50 -5.43 13.97
N TYR A 51 -5.89 -5.24 12.72
CA TYR A 51 -6.16 -3.94 12.13
C TYR A 51 -7.51 -3.96 11.41
N HIS A 52 -8.39 -3.06 11.82
CA HIS A 52 -9.72 -2.97 11.23
C HIS A 52 -9.64 -2.51 9.77
N LEU A 53 -10.71 -2.76 9.01
CA LEU A 53 -10.79 -2.22 7.65
C LEU A 53 -10.76 -0.68 7.70
N GLY A 54 -9.98 -0.05 6.83
CA GLY A 54 -9.80 1.40 6.82
C GLY A 54 -8.74 1.90 7.80
N THR A 55 -8.04 1.03 8.53
CA THR A 55 -6.86 1.43 9.31
C THR A 55 -5.86 2.11 8.39
N LYS A 56 -5.40 3.29 8.82
CA LYS A 56 -4.42 4.08 8.10
C LYS A 56 -3.03 3.70 8.57
N PHE A 57 -2.09 3.78 7.64
CA PHE A 57 -0.69 3.52 7.88
C PHE A 57 0.18 4.57 7.22
N LYS A 58 1.39 4.72 7.75
CA LYS A 58 2.47 5.44 7.11
C LYS A 58 3.58 4.46 6.72
N THR A 59 4.24 4.76 5.61
CA THR A 59 5.45 4.06 5.13
C THR A 59 6.67 4.93 5.38
N THR A 60 7.86 4.34 5.57
CA THR A 60 9.12 5.10 5.49
C THR A 60 9.31 5.61 4.06
N ASN A 61 9.28 4.68 3.11
CA ASN A 61 9.21 4.95 1.70
C ASN A 61 8.52 3.80 0.97
N ILE A 62 8.17 4.05 -0.28
CA ILE A 62 7.71 3.03 -1.22
C ILE A 62 8.51 3.13 -2.52
N LYS A 63 8.71 1.97 -3.17
CA LYS A 63 9.27 1.87 -4.51
C LYS A 63 8.18 1.52 -5.51
N ILE A 64 8.16 2.18 -6.66
CA ILE A 64 7.28 1.81 -7.76
C ILE A 64 7.86 0.62 -8.53
N CYS A 65 7.06 -0.42 -8.63
CA CYS A 65 7.43 -1.72 -9.19
C CYS A 65 6.43 -2.12 -10.27
N LYS A 66 6.85 -3.05 -11.13
CA LYS A 66 6.02 -3.67 -12.16
C LYS A 66 6.05 -5.18 -11.98
N LYS A 67 4.87 -5.81 -11.93
CA LYS A 67 4.74 -7.27 -11.95
C LYS A 67 5.04 -7.81 -13.36
N PRO A 68 5.35 -9.11 -13.52
CA PRO A 68 5.57 -9.72 -14.83
C PRO A 68 4.38 -9.58 -15.79
N ASP A 69 3.15 -9.52 -15.26
CA ASP A 69 1.91 -9.29 -16.02
C ASP A 69 1.73 -7.83 -16.49
N GLY A 70 2.69 -6.96 -16.16
CA GLY A 70 2.69 -5.56 -16.53
C GLY A 70 2.03 -4.61 -15.52
N ARG A 71 1.40 -5.14 -14.46
CA ARG A 71 0.70 -4.32 -13.47
C ARG A 71 1.67 -3.52 -12.60
N ILE A 72 1.40 -2.23 -12.45
CA ILE A 72 2.18 -1.33 -11.60
C ILE A 72 1.66 -1.42 -10.15
N TYR A 73 2.58 -1.46 -9.20
CA TYR A 73 2.29 -1.45 -7.77
C TYR A 73 3.41 -0.74 -6.99
N ALA A 74 3.11 -0.32 -5.77
CA ALA A 74 4.10 0.21 -4.84
C ALA A 74 4.56 -0.89 -3.87
N ARG A 75 5.85 -0.97 -3.55
CA ARG A 75 6.38 -1.87 -2.52
C ARG A 75 6.91 -1.04 -1.36
N ALA A 76 6.37 -1.25 -0.17
CA ALA A 76 6.88 -0.59 1.03
C ALA A 76 8.28 -1.09 1.40
N ASP A 77 9.12 -0.20 1.91
CA ASP A 77 10.45 -0.56 2.41
C ASP A 77 10.37 -1.60 3.52
N GLY A 78 11.14 -2.68 3.39
CA GLY A 78 11.02 -3.86 4.25
C GLY A 78 9.60 -4.46 4.32
N GLN A 79 8.69 -4.07 3.42
CA GLN A 79 7.25 -4.35 3.48
C GLN A 79 6.57 -3.87 4.77
N MET A 80 7.20 -2.93 5.49
CA MET A 80 6.76 -2.43 6.78
C MET A 80 5.80 -1.24 6.65
N LEU A 81 4.80 -1.23 7.52
CA LEU A 81 3.83 -0.17 7.68
C LEU A 81 3.74 0.20 9.17
N TYR A 82 3.43 1.45 9.45
CA TYR A 82 3.27 1.96 10.81
C TYR A 82 1.84 2.48 10.94
N PRO A 83 1.00 1.88 11.80
CA PRO A 83 -0.37 2.36 11.99
C PRO A 83 -0.36 3.79 12.49
N ILE A 84 -1.31 4.58 12.02
CA ILE A 84 -1.55 5.95 12.48
C ILE A 84 -3.01 6.08 12.86
N ASP A 85 -3.27 6.87 13.91
CA ASP A 85 -4.61 7.12 14.43
C ASP A 85 -5.51 7.85 13.42
#